data_AF-A0A8B3CHC7-F1
#
_entry.id   AF-A0A8B3CHC7-F1
#
_cell.length_a   1.000
_cell.length_b   1.000
_cell.length_c   1.000
_cell.angle_alpha   90.00
_cell.angle_beta   90.00
_cell.angle_gamma   90.00
#
_symmetry.space_group_name_H-M   'P 1'
#
loop_
_entity.id
_entity.type
_entity.pdbx_description
1 polymer ?
#
loop_
_entity_poly.entity_id
_entity_poly.type
_entity_poly.pdbx_seq_one_letter_code
_entity_poly.pdbx_strand_id
1 'polypeptide(L)' 'MEEETNLLKGKVDSKVITKTKSNQSPQEFLLGKERELGRTITPRFREFFFRELKVKGNNSFEDVWRAVNHGN' A
#
# COMPACT_ATOMS: atom_id res chain seq x y z
N MET A 1 -35.28 3.77 17.55
CA MET A 1 -35.12 5.00 16.76
C MET A 1 -33.65 5.38 16.84
N GLU A 2 -32.78 4.76 16.05
CA GLU A 2 -32.63 4.94 14.59
C GLU A 2 -32.41 6.41 14.25
N GLU A 3 -31.15 6.79 14.05
CA GLU A 3 -30.63 7.53 12.88
C GLU A 3 -29.19 7.97 13.18
N GLU A 4 -28.22 7.42 12.44
CA GLU A 4 -27.39 8.29 11.60
C GLU A 4 -26.61 7.47 10.59
N THR A 5 -27.05 7.62 9.34
CA THR A 5 -26.39 7.23 8.12
C THR A 5 -25.30 8.25 7.81
N ASN A 6 -24.06 7.80 7.63
CA ASN A 6 -23.10 8.48 6.75
C ASN A 6 -22.06 7.48 6.23
N LEU A 7 -22.54 6.54 5.41
CA LEU A 7 -21.73 5.86 4.39
C LEU A 7 -21.38 6.91 3.32
N LEU A 8 -20.11 7.31 3.20
CA LEU A 8 -19.44 7.68 1.93
C LEU A 8 -18.05 8.30 2.22
N LYS A 9 -17.07 7.48 2.65
CA LYS A 9 -15.67 7.76 2.27
C LYS A 9 -14.86 6.48 2.16
N GLY A 10 -14.62 6.09 0.92
CA GLY A 10 -13.56 5.16 0.54
C GLY A 10 -13.93 3.71 0.80
N LYS A 11 -14.08 2.95 -0.28
CA LYS A 11 -14.12 1.50 -0.32
C LYS A 11 -12.85 0.96 0.36
N VAL A 12 -12.90 0.73 1.68
CA VAL A 12 -11.96 -0.14 2.37
C VAL A 12 -12.64 -1.50 2.43
N ASP A 13 -12.44 -2.26 1.36
CA ASP A 13 -12.72 -3.68 1.34
C ASP A 13 -12.07 -4.32 2.57
N SER A 14 -12.90 -4.63 3.54
CA SER A 14 -12.63 -5.58 4.60
C SER A 14 -12.29 -6.92 3.96
N LYS A 15 -10.99 -7.19 3.77
CA LYS A 15 -10.49 -8.55 3.67
C LYS A 15 -9.47 -8.80 4.77
N VAL A 16 -10.02 -9.32 5.86
CA VAL A 16 -9.49 -10.48 6.59
C VAL A 16 -7.97 -10.53 6.66
N ILE A 17 -7.45 -10.10 7.82
CA ILE A 17 -6.11 -10.40 8.32
C ILE A 17 -6.00 -11.92 8.50
N THR A 18 -5.73 -12.66 7.43
CA THR A 18 -5.24 -14.04 7.54
C THR A 18 -4.26 -14.35 6.41
N LYS A 19 -3.14 -14.95 6.82
CA LYS A 19 -2.00 -15.44 6.04
C LYS A 19 -1.03 -14.39 5.51
N THR A 20 0.16 -14.44 6.08
CA THR A 20 1.47 -14.23 5.47
C THR A 20 1.47 -14.84 4.06
N LYS A 21 1.02 -14.08 3.06
CA LYS A 21 1.06 -14.49 1.66
C LYS A 21 2.18 -13.72 1.04
N SER A 22 3.24 -14.44 0.70
CA SER A 22 4.35 -14.02 -0.18
C SER A 22 3.90 -13.61 -1.59
N ASN A 23 2.60 -13.39 -1.81
CA ASN A 23 1.93 -12.94 -3.03
C ASN A 23 1.12 -11.66 -2.77
N GLN A 24 1.54 -10.81 -1.83
CA GLN A 24 0.93 -9.48 -1.71
C GLN A 24 1.21 -8.70 -2.98
N SER A 25 0.18 -8.11 -3.59
CA SER A 25 0.41 -7.21 -4.73
C SER A 25 1.18 -5.97 -4.26
N PRO A 26 1.94 -5.29 -5.13
CA PRO A 26 2.68 -4.11 -4.71
C PRO A 26 1.73 -2.99 -4.24
N GLN A 27 0.50 -2.99 -4.73
CA GLN A 27 -0.59 -2.12 -4.26
C GLN A 27 -1.03 -2.43 -2.82
N GLU A 28 -1.15 -3.71 -2.46
CA GLU A 28 -1.48 -4.16 -1.10
C GLU A 28 -0.35 -3.82 -0.12
N PHE A 29 0.90 -3.97 -0.57
CA PHE A 29 2.07 -3.57 0.22
C PHE A 29 2.03 -2.08 0.55
N LEU A 30 1.75 -1.23 -0.46
CA LEU A 30 1.64 0.21 -0.26
C LEU A 30 0.48 0.57 0.67
N LEU A 31 -0.69 -0.08 0.53
CA LEU A 31 -1.83 0.11 1.43
C LEU A 31 -1.50 -0.26 2.89
N GLY A 32 -0.72 -1.33 3.09
CA GLY A 32 -0.18 -1.69 4.41
C GLY A 32 0.70 -0.57 4.98
N LYS A 33 1.62 -0.03 4.17
CA LYS A 33 2.48 1.08 4.57
C LYS A 33 1.72 2.38 4.86
N GLU A 34 0.64 2.67 4.14
CA GLU A 34 -0.23 3.82 4.43
C GLU A 34 -0.85 3.74 5.82
N ARG A 35 -1.32 2.54 6.20
CA ARG A 35 -1.87 2.28 7.52
C ARG A 35 -0.82 2.39 8.61
N GLU A 36 0.38 1.85 8.38
CA GLU A 36 1.49 1.92 9.34
C GLU A 36 1.98 3.37 9.56
N LEU A 37 2.05 4.18 8.49
CA LEU A 37 2.55 5.55 8.55
C LEU A 37 1.47 6.56 8.95
N GLY A 38 0.20 6.17 8.98
CA GLY A 38 -0.93 7.08 9.19
C GLY A 38 -1.06 8.17 8.12
N ARG A 39 -0.45 7.98 6.94
CA ARG A 39 -0.45 8.94 5.83
C ARG A 39 -0.72 8.23 4.51
N THR A 40 -1.44 8.91 3.62
CA THR A 40 -1.70 8.41 2.28
C THR A 40 -0.45 8.54 1.41
N ILE A 41 -0.08 7.47 0.70
CA ILE A 41 0.99 7.46 -0.29
C ILE A 41 0.46 8.12 -1.56
N THR A 42 1.16 9.15 -2.01
CA THR A 42 0.73 9.92 -3.18
C THR A 42 0.79 9.08 -4.47
N PRO A 43 -0.07 9.36 -5.46
CA PRO A 43 -0.05 8.64 -6.75
C PRO A 43 1.33 8.64 -7.43
N ARG A 44 2.07 9.76 -7.35
CA ARG A 44 3.44 9.85 -7.89
C ARG A 44 4.39 8.86 -7.23
N PHE A 45 4.32 8.71 -5.91
CA PHE A 45 5.15 7.74 -5.20
C PHE A 45 4.79 6.32 -5.58
N ARG A 46 3.48 6.01 -5.72
CA ARG A 46 3.03 4.69 -6.17
C ARG A 46 3.63 4.36 -7.55
N GLU A 47 3.50 5.28 -8.50
CA GLU A 47 4.06 5.12 -9.85
C GLU A 47 5.58 4.90 -9.83
N PHE A 48 6.30 5.69 -9.01
CA PHE A 48 7.74 5.53 -8.82
C PHE A 48 8.11 4.18 -8.22
N PHE A 49 7.38 3.73 -7.20
CA PHE A 49 7.54 2.40 -6.59
C PHE A 49 7.31 1.27 -7.59
N PHE A 50 6.25 1.35 -8.40
CA PHE A 50 5.99 0.34 -9.45
C PHE A 50 7.07 0.35 -10.52
N ARG A 51 7.59 1.53 -10.89
CA ARG A 51 8.70 1.65 -11.85
C ARG A 51 9.95 0.98 -11.31
N GLU A 52 10.33 1.28 -10.07
CA GLU A 52 11.48 0.67 -9.43
C GLU A 52 11.28 -0.84 -9.24
N LEU A 53 10.09 -1.29 -8.87
CA LEU A 53 9.78 -2.71 -8.78
C LEU A 53 9.99 -3.45 -10.10
N LYS A 54 9.56 -2.85 -11.22
CA LYS A 54 9.77 -3.41 -12.57
C LYS A 54 11.24 -3.45 -12.96
N VAL A 55 12.00 -2.41 -12.62
CA VAL A 55 13.45 -2.33 -12.91
C VAL A 55 14.22 -3.33 -12.05
N LYS A 56 13.87 -3.45 -10.77
CA LYS A 56 14.56 -4.29 -9.80
C LYS A 56 14.16 -5.76 -9.85
N GLY A 57 13.04 -6.12 -10.51
CA GLY A 57 12.64 -7.44 -11.03
C GLY A 57 12.49 -8.61 -10.03
N ASN A 58 13.40 -8.72 -9.06
CA ASN A 58 13.56 -9.81 -8.11
C ASN A 58 13.82 -9.30 -6.67
N ASN A 59 13.66 -8.00 -6.43
CA ASN A 59 13.83 -7.42 -5.09
C ASN A 59 12.51 -7.46 -4.31
N SER A 60 12.61 -7.73 -3.00
CA SER A 60 11.47 -7.67 -2.09
C SER A 60 10.83 -6.28 -2.08
N PHE A 61 9.51 -6.22 -1.89
CA PHE A 61 8.78 -4.95 -1.80
C PHE A 61 9.38 -4.00 -0.76
N GLU A 62 9.90 -4.54 0.35
CA GLU A 62 10.59 -3.75 1.37
C GLU A 62 11.91 -3.12 0.89
N ASP A 63 12.68 -3.82 0.05
CA ASP A 63 13.93 -3.28 -0.50
C ASP A 63 13.62 -2.10 -1.44
N VAL A 64 12.65 -2.29 -2.33
CA VAL A 64 12.18 -1.24 -3.23
C VAL A 64 11.62 -0.07 -2.43
N TRP A 65 10.81 -0.35 -1.40
CA TRP A 65 10.26 0.66 -0.50
C TRP A 65 11.35 1.49 0.16
N ARG A 66 12.38 0.84 0.71
CA ARG A 66 13.53 1.53 1.31
C ARG A 66 14.27 2.37 0.27
N ALA A 67 14.50 1.84 -0.94
CA ALA A 67 15.15 2.58 -2.02
C ALA A 67 14.37 3.84 -2.42
N VAL A 68 13.04 3.76 -2.53
CA VAL A 68 12.21 4.91 -2.91
C VAL A 68 11.91 5.88 -1.76
N ASN A 69 11.95 5.41 -0.51
CA ASN A 69 11.64 6.22 0.67
C ASN A 69 12.88 6.85 1.32
N HIS A 70 14.08 6.27 1.14
CA HIS A 70 15.37 6.79 1.61
C HIS A 70 16.27 7.32 0.48
N GLY A 71 15.77 7.43 -0.75
CA GLY A 71 16.49 8.03 -1.86
C GLY A 71 16.78 9.51 -1.58
N ASN A 72 18.01 9.78 -1.13
CA ASN A 72 18.67 11.07 -1.19
C ASN A 72 19.47 11.16 -2.48
#